data_AF-A0A1B6EQA8-F1
#
_entry.id   AF-A0A1B6EQA8-F1
#
_cell.length_a   1.000
_cell.length_b   1.000
_cell.length_c   1.000
_cell.angle_alpha   90.00
_cell.angle_beta   90.00
_cell.angle_gamma   90.00
#
_symmetry.space_group_name_H-M   'P 1'
#
loop_
_entity.id
_entity.type
_entity.pdbx_description
1 polymer ?
#
loop_
_entity_poly.entity_id
_entity_poly.type
_entity_poly.pdbx_seq_one_letter_code
_entity_poly.pdbx_strand_id
1 'polypeptide(L)'
;AKIDVFPNHQFDGSYEGSPYDLQVQYPGSAFSRHGAKKRIPVTELLVCSMKHLKSNDANSASTEENQRAFIEGHNRLYYHSTTCMPIYPDEYSEDSEDENDPEWLRERTKLMIDDFTDVNTGEKNIMKMWNL
;
A
#
# COMPACT_ATOMS: atom_id res chain seq x y z
N ALA A 1 2.71 -13.56 47.77
CA ALA A 1 2.08 -13.84 46.46
C ALA A 1 3.18 -14.15 45.47
N LYS A 2 2.98 -15.13 44.57
CA LYS A 2 3.91 -15.48 43.48
C LYS A 2 3.15 -15.33 42.17
N ILE A 3 3.72 -14.60 41.22
CA ILE A 3 3.15 -14.39 39.88
C ILE A 3 4.19 -14.89 38.89
N ASP A 4 3.82 -15.90 38.10
CA ASP A 4 4.65 -16.39 37.01
C ASP A 4 4.39 -15.51 35.78
N VAL A 5 5.43 -14.91 35.21
CA VAL A 5 5.35 -13.98 34.08
C VAL A 5 6.00 -14.59 32.84
N PHE A 6 5.46 -14.28 31.66
CA PHE A 6 5.97 -14.74 30.37
C PHE A 6 6.08 -13.56 29.39
N PRO A 7 7.06 -13.57 28.48
CA PRO A 7 7.19 -12.53 27.47
C PRO A 7 6.02 -12.58 26.47
N ASN A 8 5.55 -11.41 26.04
CA ASN A 8 4.57 -11.31 24.96
C ASN A 8 5.27 -11.42 23.60
N HIS A 9 5.06 -12.52 22.89
CA HIS A 9 5.65 -12.76 21.57
C HIS A 9 4.96 -11.99 20.41
N GLN A 10 3.79 -11.41 20.65
CA GLN A 10 2.99 -10.71 19.63
C GLN A 10 2.92 -9.19 19.88
N PHE A 11 3.70 -8.67 20.82
CA PHE A 11 3.72 -7.23 21.07
C PHE A 11 4.25 -6.49 19.84
N ASP A 12 3.39 -5.72 19.19
CA ASP A 12 3.74 -4.84 18.09
C ASP A 12 4.08 -3.45 18.64
N GLY A 13 5.38 -3.14 18.68
CA GLY A 13 5.91 -1.84 19.07
C GLY A 13 6.43 -1.04 17.87
N SER A 14 5.92 -1.32 16.68
CA SER A 14 6.32 -0.62 15.45
C SER A 14 5.96 0.87 15.50
N TYR A 15 6.60 1.66 14.65
CA TYR A 15 6.43 3.12 14.64
C TYR A 15 5.02 3.54 14.21
N GLU A 16 4.32 4.28 15.09
CA GLU A 16 3.00 4.87 14.86
C GLU A 16 3.11 6.32 14.36
N GLY A 17 3.51 6.50 13.09
CA GLY A 17 3.61 7.82 12.49
C GLY A 17 3.41 7.80 10.98
N SER A 18 4.11 8.66 10.23
CA SER A 18 4.07 8.53 8.76
C SER A 18 4.74 7.21 8.39
N PRO A 19 4.09 6.31 7.64
CA PRO A 19 4.84 5.19 7.07
C PRO A 19 5.97 5.66 6.15
N TYR A 20 5.82 6.85 5.55
CA TYR A 20 6.82 7.52 4.72
C TYR A 20 8.11 7.95 5.45
N ASP A 21 8.09 8.04 6.79
CA ASP A 21 9.29 8.44 7.54
C ASP A 21 10.32 7.31 7.62
N LEU A 22 9.89 6.05 7.48
CA LEU A 22 10.75 4.89 7.61
C LEU A 22 11.50 4.53 6.33
N GLN A 23 10.93 4.84 5.16
CA GLN A 23 11.41 4.26 3.89
C GLN A 23 11.83 5.29 2.84
N VAL A 24 11.41 6.54 2.98
CA VAL A 24 11.37 7.48 1.84
C VAL A 24 12.38 8.62 1.99
N GLN A 25 13.17 8.61 3.06
CA GLN A 25 14.02 9.74 3.40
C GLN A 25 15.50 9.36 3.34
N TYR A 26 16.27 10.15 2.60
CA TYR A 26 17.74 10.09 2.64
C TYR A 26 18.21 10.14 4.09
N PRO A 27 19.31 9.44 4.44
CA PRO A 27 19.84 9.43 5.79
C PRO A 27 19.95 10.86 6.36
N GLY A 28 19.36 11.09 7.54
CA GLY A 28 19.35 12.39 8.22
C GLY A 28 18.16 13.32 7.91
N SER A 29 17.30 12.96 6.95
CA SER A 29 16.03 13.69 6.73
C SER A 29 14.83 13.05 7.42
N ALA A 30 14.88 11.74 7.70
CA ALA A 30 13.83 10.99 8.40
C ALA A 30 13.42 11.67 9.71
N PHE A 31 12.12 11.69 10.00
CA PHE A 31 11.52 12.34 11.17
C PHE A 31 11.74 13.86 11.25
N SER A 32 12.17 14.50 10.16
CA SER A 32 12.29 15.94 10.08
C SER A 32 10.95 16.59 10.38
N ARG A 33 10.93 17.47 11.38
CA ARG A 33 9.78 18.31 11.76
C ARG A 33 9.77 19.65 11.02
N HIS A 34 10.56 19.78 9.95
CA HIS A 34 10.66 21.00 9.16
C HIS A 34 9.47 21.06 8.18
N GLY A 35 8.32 21.49 8.70
CA GLY A 35 7.13 21.82 7.91
C GLY A 35 6.04 20.74 7.89
N ALA A 36 4.85 21.18 7.48
CA ALA A 36 3.70 20.30 7.29
C ALA A 36 3.90 19.40 6.05
N LYS A 37 3.52 18.13 6.16
CA LYS A 37 3.52 17.17 5.05
C LYS A 37 2.10 16.65 4.84
N LYS A 38 1.68 16.52 3.58
CA LYS A 38 0.40 15.89 3.21
C LYS A 38 0.46 14.38 3.49
N ARG A 39 -0.69 13.79 3.84
CA ARG A 39 -0.86 12.34 4.07
C ARG A 39 -2.24 11.90 3.60
N ILE A 40 -2.38 10.59 3.37
CA ILE A 40 -3.67 9.96 3.07
C ILE A 40 -4.52 9.98 4.36
N PRO A 41 -5.80 10.38 4.31
CA PRO A 41 -6.65 10.45 5.49
C PRO A 41 -6.95 9.05 6.05
N VAL A 42 -6.90 8.94 7.38
CA VAL A 42 -7.21 7.71 8.15
C VAL A 42 -8.00 8.12 9.39
N THR A 43 -9.05 7.36 9.71
CA THR A 43 -9.87 7.54 10.91
C THR A 43 -9.86 6.26 11.72
N GLU A 44 -9.61 6.36 13.02
CA GLU A 44 -9.60 5.21 13.93
C GLU A 44 -10.60 5.40 15.07
N LEU A 45 -11.48 4.41 15.27
CA LEU A 45 -12.44 4.37 16.37
C LEU A 45 -11.97 3.38 17.43
N LEU A 46 -11.48 3.93 18.55
CA LEU A 46 -10.97 3.15 19.68
C LEU A 46 -12.06 2.80 20.71
N VAL A 47 -12.93 3.76 21.06
CA VAL A 47 -13.96 3.57 22.09
C VAL A 47 -15.26 4.22 21.65
N CYS A 48 -16.30 3.41 21.49
CA CYS A 48 -17.65 3.89 21.13
C CYS A 48 -18.61 3.95 22.32
N SER A 49 -18.40 3.13 23.35
CA SER A 49 -19.19 3.14 24.57
C SER A 49 -18.40 2.53 25.73
N MET A 50 -18.40 3.20 26.89
CA MET A 50 -17.69 2.74 28.07
C MET A 50 -18.49 1.65 28.78
N LYS A 51 -17.92 0.44 28.89
CA LYS A 51 -18.49 -0.60 29.74
C LYS A 51 -18.13 -0.28 31.20
N HIS A 52 -19.12 0.06 32.02
CA HIS A 52 -18.93 0.13 33.47
C HIS A 52 -18.81 -1.28 34.04
N LEU A 53 -17.59 -1.79 34.17
CA LEU A 53 -17.31 -3.06 34.86
C LEU A 53 -17.49 -2.85 36.37
N LYS A 54 -18.37 -3.63 36.99
CA LYS A 54 -18.50 -3.68 38.46
C LYS A 54 -17.28 -4.41 39.02
N SER A 55 -16.77 -3.93 40.16
CA SER A 55 -15.49 -4.32 40.77
C SER A 55 -15.36 -5.78 41.23
N ASN A 56 -16.27 -6.70 40.87
CA ASN A 56 -16.40 -8.01 41.51
C ASN A 56 -16.41 -9.22 40.57
N ASP A 57 -16.05 -9.08 39.30
CA ASP A 57 -16.02 -10.22 38.38
C ASP A 57 -14.68 -10.95 38.46
N ALA A 58 -14.68 -12.04 39.22
CA ALA A 58 -13.62 -13.05 39.35
C ALA A 58 -13.42 -13.88 38.05
N ASN A 59 -13.62 -13.28 36.88
CA ASN A 59 -13.40 -13.86 35.56
C ASN A 59 -12.66 -12.84 34.68
N SER A 60 -11.39 -12.55 34.99
CA SER A 60 -10.50 -11.79 34.09
C SER A 60 -10.00 -12.64 32.90
N ALA A 61 -10.75 -13.68 32.52
CA ALA A 61 -10.42 -14.63 31.47
C ALA A 61 -11.61 -14.85 30.51
N SER A 62 -12.64 -13.99 30.56
CA SER A 62 -13.69 -13.96 29.55
C SER A 62 -13.23 -13.07 28.41
N THR A 63 -12.76 -13.72 27.35
CA THR A 63 -12.90 -13.29 25.96
C THR A 63 -13.02 -11.78 25.84
N GLU A 64 -11.89 -11.08 25.88
CA GLU A 64 -11.78 -9.81 25.19
C GLU A 64 -12.07 -10.13 23.73
N GLU A 65 -13.37 -10.14 23.37
CA GLU A 65 -13.81 -10.00 22.01
C GLU A 65 -13.03 -8.82 21.50
N ASN A 66 -12.02 -9.16 20.71
CA ASN A 66 -10.97 -8.30 20.26
C ASN A 66 -11.68 -7.15 19.54
N GLN A 67 -12.01 -6.09 20.28
CA GLN A 67 -12.61 -4.87 19.76
C GLN A 67 -11.47 -4.22 18.99
N ARG A 68 -11.14 -4.84 17.85
CA ARG A 68 -10.18 -4.29 16.92
C ARG A 68 -10.70 -2.91 16.61
N ALA A 69 -9.84 -1.93 16.84
CA ALA A 69 -10.10 -0.57 16.45
C ALA A 69 -10.61 -0.60 15.00
N PHE A 70 -11.77 0.01 14.77
CA PHE A 70 -12.27 0.14 13.42
C PHE A 70 -11.45 1.24 12.75
N ILE A 71 -10.70 0.85 11.72
CA ILE A 71 -9.88 1.77 10.93
C ILE A 71 -10.60 1.99 9.60
N GLU A 72 -10.97 3.23 9.33
CA GLU A 72 -11.50 3.67 8.05
C GLU A 72 -10.39 4.37 7.25
N GLY A 73 -10.22 3.95 6.00
CA GLY A 73 -9.18 4.47 5.10
C GLY A 73 -7.94 3.60 5.02
N HIS A 74 -6.85 4.18 4.50
CA HIS A 74 -5.63 3.46 4.14
C HIS A 74 -4.49 3.76 5.12
N ASN A 75 -4.20 2.81 6.03
CA ASN A 75 -3.15 2.93 7.02
C ASN A 75 -1.90 2.09 6.68
N ARG A 76 -1.47 2.08 5.41
CA ARG A 76 -0.33 1.31 4.92
C ARG A 76 0.42 2.07 3.83
N LEU A 77 1.74 1.85 3.71
CA LEU A 77 2.53 2.33 2.58
C LEU A 77 2.26 1.48 1.34
N TYR A 78 1.94 2.13 0.23
CA TYR A 78 1.81 1.50 -1.08
C TYR A 78 3.09 1.65 -1.90
N TYR A 79 3.24 0.75 -2.87
CA TYR A 79 4.37 0.74 -3.78
C TYR A 79 3.87 0.59 -5.21
N HIS A 80 4.58 1.25 -6.11
CA HIS A 80 4.44 1.08 -7.55
C HIS A 80 4.69 -0.37 -7.93
N SER A 81 3.81 -0.95 -8.75
CA SER A 81 3.84 -2.36 -9.12
C SER A 81 5.06 -2.70 -9.99
N THR A 82 5.51 -1.76 -10.80
CA THR A 82 6.65 -1.95 -11.72
C THR A 82 7.99 -1.67 -11.06
N THR A 83 8.08 -0.60 -10.27
CA THR A 83 9.36 -0.11 -9.72
C THR A 83 9.62 -0.52 -8.27
N CYS A 84 8.62 -1.02 -7.57
CA CYS A 84 8.66 -1.27 -6.12
C CYS A 84 9.04 -0.02 -5.29
N MET A 85 8.88 1.18 -5.87
CA MET A 85 9.13 2.45 -5.18
C MET A 85 7.88 2.89 -4.41
N PRO A 86 8.03 3.62 -3.29
CA PRO A 86 6.89 4.06 -2.48
C PRO A 86 6.02 5.06 -3.24
N ILE A 87 4.69 4.88 -3.19
CA ILE A 87 3.69 5.79 -3.79
C ILE A 87 3.44 6.94 -2.84
N TYR A 88 3.64 8.17 -3.27
CA TYR A 88 3.42 9.35 -2.44
C TYR A 88 1.93 9.73 -2.32
N PRO A 89 1.52 10.47 -1.27
CA PRO A 89 0.13 10.93 -1.11
C PRO A 89 -0.41 11.82 -2.23
N ASP A 90 0.48 12.44 -3.03
CA ASP A 90 0.11 13.24 -4.19
C ASP A 90 -0.15 12.39 -5.44
N GLU A 91 0.60 11.30 -5.58
CA GLU A 91 0.47 10.35 -6.69
C GLU A 91 -0.70 9.37 -6.45
N TYR A 92 -1.07 9.15 -5.18
CA TYR A 92 -2.07 8.15 -4.80
C TYR A 92 -3.43 8.27 -5.51
N SER A 93 -3.83 9.47 -5.94
CA SER A 93 -5.11 9.69 -6.63
C SER A 93 -5.09 9.37 -8.12
N GLU A 94 -3.91 9.24 -8.72
CA GLU A 94 -3.73 8.99 -10.14
C GLU A 94 -2.94 7.70 -10.33
N ASP A 95 -3.57 6.67 -10.90
CA ASP A 95 -2.88 5.44 -11.24
C ASP A 95 -2.10 5.64 -12.54
N SER A 96 -0.83 6.02 -12.40
CA SER A 96 0.09 6.22 -13.52
C SER A 96 0.52 4.93 -14.22
N GLU A 97 0.23 3.75 -13.65
CA GLU A 97 0.68 2.47 -14.19
C GLU A 97 -0.40 1.72 -15.00
N ASP A 98 -1.63 2.25 -15.07
CA ASP A 98 -2.74 1.64 -15.83
C ASP A 98 -2.65 1.98 -17.34
N GLU A 99 -1.61 1.49 -18.01
CA GLU A 99 -1.49 1.56 -19.47
C GLU A 99 -2.21 0.38 -20.14
N ASN A 100 -3.19 0.68 -21.00
CA ASN A 100 -3.91 -0.35 -21.76
C ASN A 100 -3.05 -0.99 -22.86
N ASP A 101 -2.13 -0.24 -23.46
CA ASP A 101 -1.31 -0.66 -24.60
C ASP A 101 0.19 -0.64 -24.25
N PRO A 102 0.66 -1.62 -23.46
CA PRO A 102 2.03 -1.60 -22.96
C PRO A 102 3.06 -1.75 -24.09
N GLU A 103 4.22 -1.14 -23.92
CA GLU A 103 5.26 -1.07 -24.97
C GLU A 103 5.66 -2.46 -25.52
N TRP A 104 5.78 -3.46 -24.65
CA TRP A 104 6.11 -4.82 -25.05
C TRP A 104 5.08 -5.43 -26.01
N LEU A 105 3.79 -5.09 -25.85
CA LEU A 105 2.71 -5.58 -26.71
C LEU A 105 2.78 -4.92 -28.09
N ARG A 106 3.11 -3.62 -28.12
CA ARG A 106 3.32 -2.86 -29.36
C ARG A 106 4.50 -3.42 -30.14
N GLU A 107 5.62 -3.70 -29.47
CA GLU A 107 6.79 -4.32 -30.09
C GLU A 107 6.49 -5.72 -30.61
N ARG A 108 5.84 -6.55 -29.79
CA ARG A 108 5.44 -7.91 -30.18
C ARG A 108 4.54 -7.90 -31.41
N THR A 109 3.59 -6.98 -31.49
CA THR A 109 2.70 -6.83 -32.64
C THR A 109 3.47 -6.47 -33.91
N LYS A 110 4.46 -5.56 -33.83
CA LYS A 110 5.33 -5.25 -34.98
C LYS A 110 6.11 -6.47 -35.47
N LEU A 111 6.69 -7.23 -34.55
CA LEU A 111 7.45 -8.44 -34.88
C LEU A 111 6.57 -9.51 -35.52
N MET A 112 5.36 -9.73 -34.97
CA MET A 112 4.40 -10.67 -35.55
C MET A 112 3.98 -10.30 -36.98
N ILE A 113 3.90 -9.00 -37.30
CA ILE A 113 3.62 -8.53 -38.67
C ILE A 113 4.83 -8.73 -39.59
N ASP A 114 6.05 -8.60 -39.08
CA ASP A 114 7.27 -8.81 -39.87
C ASP A 114 7.48 -10.27 -40.28
N ASP A 115 7.00 -11.22 -39.48
CA ASP A 115 7.13 -12.66 -39.74
C ASP A 115 6.28 -13.17 -40.92
N PHE A 116 5.32 -12.38 -41.44
CA PHE A 116 4.53 -12.77 -42.60
C PHE A 116 5.39 -12.86 -43.87
N THR A 117 5.59 -14.07 -44.40
CA THR A 117 6.38 -14.28 -45.62
C THR A 117 5.62 -13.95 -46.92
N ASP A 118 4.30 -13.82 -46.83
CA ASP A 118 3.37 -13.63 -47.95
C ASP A 118 2.88 -12.17 -48.12
N VAL A 119 3.31 -11.25 -47.25
CA VAL A 119 2.92 -9.82 -47.28
C VAL A 119 4.12 -8.94 -47.64
N ASN A 120 3.89 -7.92 -48.48
CA ASN A 120 4.96 -7.01 -48.90
C ASN A 120 5.32 -5.96 -47.83
N THR A 121 6.51 -5.35 -47.92
CA THR A 121 6.99 -4.36 -46.95
C THR A 121 6.10 -3.12 -46.83
N GLY A 122 5.47 -2.67 -47.92
CA GLY A 122 4.56 -1.52 -47.92
C GLY A 122 3.26 -1.80 -47.17
N GLU A 123 2.65 -2.95 -47.42
CA GLU A 123 1.44 -3.43 -46.74
C GLU A 123 1.70 -3.67 -45.25
N LYS A 124 2.85 -4.29 -44.90
CA LYS A 124 3.28 -4.45 -43.50
C LYS A 124 3.38 -3.12 -42.77
N ASN A 125 3.91 -2.08 -43.40
CA ASN A 125 4.01 -0.76 -42.78
C ASN A 125 2.64 -0.13 -42.51
N ILE A 126 1.67 -0.32 -43.42
CA ILE A 126 0.29 0.13 -43.21
C ILE A 126 -0.37 -0.63 -42.06
N MET A 127 -0.22 -1.96 -42.02
CA MET A 127 -0.75 -2.80 -40.94
C MET A 127 -0.20 -2.38 -39.57
N LYS A 128 1.11 -2.08 -39.47
CA LYS A 128 1.73 -1.60 -38.24
C LYS A 128 1.20 -0.24 -37.79
N MET A 129 1.04 0.72 -38.70
CA MET A 129 0.53 2.06 -38.35
C MET A 129 -0.97 2.08 -38.02
N TRP A 130 -1.71 1.07 -38.46
CA TRP A 130 -3.14 0.95 -38.16
C TRP A 130 -3.41 0.23 -36.83
N ASN A 131 -2.61 -0.79 -36.50
CA ASN A 131 -2.80 -1.61 -35.29
C ASN A 131 -2.17 -1.00 -34.02
N LEU A 132 -1.41 0.09 -34.14
CA LEU A 132 -0.69 0.78 -33.06
C LEU A 132 -1.18 2.21 -32.89
#